data_AF-A0A5M3X267-F1
#
_entry.id   AF-A0A5M3X267-F1
#
_cell.length_a   1.000
_cell.length_b   1.000
_cell.length_c   1.000
_cell.angle_alpha   90.00
_cell.angle_beta   90.00
_cell.angle_gamma   90.00
#
_symmetry.space_group_name_H-M   'P 1'
#
loop_
_entity.id
_entity.type
_entity.pdbx_description
1 polymer ?
#
loop_
_entity_poly.entity_id
_entity_poly.type
_entity_poly.pdbx_seq_one_letter_code
_entity_poly.pdbx_strand_id
1 'polypeptide(L)'
;MPEDPLEGERVYSLIDAAEDAWNTPESVQAWQAALAECTLVTSRFNRSAEAHYLRGLCLYQLSTEEFTLQAEALSELTTSLELDPSHQFALFHAIAIRYARGEHAQVLDLSTRISRDYFVERDIYWRHLVVSEYSTCSLFHLDRLDEFRARLPELIDGFVRFEDSLDEILERPHRLIKIYHELRTSGDPLSDYLEGQLARLIPGGWLSRDEL
;
A
#
# COMPACT_ATOMS: atom_id res chain seq x y z
N MET A 1 3.59 -22.67 -2.42
CA MET A 1 2.85 -23.23 -3.56
C MET A 1 1.76 -24.15 -3.01
N PRO A 2 0.46 -23.90 -3.25
CA PRO A 2 -0.58 -24.89 -2.93
C PRO A 2 -0.25 -26.21 -3.64
N GLU A 3 -0.45 -27.33 -2.94
CA GLU A 3 -0.10 -28.66 -3.46
C GLU A 3 -1.07 -29.15 -4.57
N ASP A 4 -2.21 -28.46 -4.73
CA ASP A 4 -3.11 -28.62 -5.88
C ASP A 4 -3.09 -27.34 -6.75
N PRO A 5 -2.53 -27.40 -7.98
CA PRO A 5 -2.49 -26.26 -8.90
C PRO A 5 -3.88 -25.68 -9.22
N LEU A 6 -4.92 -26.52 -9.25
CA LEU A 6 -6.26 -26.14 -9.68
C LEU A 6 -6.99 -25.28 -8.64
N GLU A 7 -6.71 -25.49 -7.35
CA GLU A 7 -7.29 -24.67 -6.28
C GLU A 7 -6.67 -23.27 -6.25
N GLY A 8 -5.36 -23.18 -6.50
CA GLY A 8 -4.65 -21.90 -6.63
C GLY A 8 -5.17 -21.09 -7.82
N GLU A 9 -5.24 -21.70 -9.00
CA GLU A 9 -5.73 -21.04 -10.23
C GLU A 9 -7.14 -20.46 -10.07
N ARG A 10 -8.03 -21.18 -9.37
CA ARG A 10 -9.39 -20.71 -9.11
C ARG A 10 -9.43 -19.47 -8.21
N VAL A 11 -8.61 -19.43 -7.15
CA VAL A 11 -8.53 -18.27 -6.26
C VAL A 11 -8.00 -17.05 -7.00
N TYR A 12 -6.90 -17.19 -7.74
CA TYR A 12 -6.35 -16.07 -8.52
C TYR A 12 -7.35 -15.56 -9.56
N SER A 13 -8.04 -16.46 -10.27
CA SER A 13 -9.06 -16.06 -11.26
C SER A 13 -10.20 -15.24 -10.64
N LEU A 14 -10.59 -15.54 -9.39
CA LEU A 14 -11.63 -14.78 -8.68
C LEU A 14 -11.13 -13.42 -8.19
N ILE A 15 -9.86 -13.35 -7.78
CA ILE A 15 -9.22 -12.11 -7.38
C ILE A 15 -9.05 -11.20 -8.60
N ASP A 16 -8.52 -11.72 -9.70
CA ASP A 16 -8.36 -10.96 -10.96
C ASP A 16 -9.72 -10.42 -11.43
N ALA A 17 -10.77 -11.24 -11.41
CA ALA A 17 -12.12 -10.79 -11.76
C ALA A 17 -12.67 -9.71 -10.80
N ALA A 18 -12.28 -9.72 -9.53
CA ALA A 18 -12.67 -8.71 -8.56
C ALA A 18 -11.89 -7.40 -8.73
N GLU A 19 -10.60 -7.49 -9.09
CA GLU A 19 -9.76 -6.33 -9.45
C GLU A 19 -10.23 -5.69 -10.76
N ASP A 20 -10.60 -6.48 -11.77
CA ASP A 20 -11.15 -5.96 -13.03
C ASP A 20 -12.48 -5.21 -12.82
N ALA A 21 -13.23 -5.58 -11.78
CA ALA A 21 -14.51 -4.95 -11.43
C ALA A 21 -14.36 -3.70 -10.54
N TRP A 22 -13.13 -3.21 -10.26
CA TRP A 22 -12.78 -2.23 -9.19
C TRP A 22 -13.58 -0.92 -9.10
N ASN A 23 -14.46 -0.59 -10.05
CA ASN A 23 -15.35 0.58 -9.97
C ASN A 23 -16.81 0.26 -10.29
N THR A 24 -17.22 -1.00 -10.11
CA THR A 24 -18.60 -1.43 -10.34
C THR A 24 -19.24 -1.92 -9.04
N PRO A 25 -20.58 -1.83 -8.91
CA PRO A 25 -21.29 -2.41 -7.76
C PRO A 25 -21.02 -3.91 -7.57
N GLU A 26 -20.64 -4.61 -8.63
CA GLU A 26 -20.32 -6.04 -8.62
C GLU A 26 -18.97 -6.37 -7.97
N SER A 27 -18.08 -5.38 -7.79
CA SER A 27 -16.77 -5.57 -7.14
C SER A 27 -16.87 -6.20 -5.75
N VAL A 28 -17.77 -5.69 -4.91
CA VAL A 28 -17.98 -6.20 -3.54
C VAL A 28 -18.41 -7.66 -3.58
N GLN A 29 -19.31 -8.02 -4.49
CA GLN A 29 -19.76 -9.40 -4.65
C GLN A 29 -18.63 -10.32 -5.14
N ALA A 30 -17.80 -9.84 -6.07
CA ALA A 30 -16.63 -10.57 -6.56
C ALA A 30 -15.60 -10.81 -5.44
N TRP A 31 -15.28 -9.78 -4.64
CA TRP A 31 -14.40 -9.90 -3.48
C TRP A 31 -14.97 -10.83 -2.39
N GLN A 32 -16.29 -10.83 -2.16
CA GLN A 32 -16.94 -11.78 -1.25
C GLN A 32 -16.82 -13.23 -1.74
N ALA A 33 -16.97 -13.46 -3.06
CA ALA A 33 -16.78 -14.78 -3.65
C ALA A 33 -15.32 -15.24 -3.53
N ALA A 34 -14.36 -14.36 -3.81
CA ALA A 34 -12.94 -14.63 -3.62
C ALA A 34 -12.61 -14.95 -2.14
N LEU A 35 -13.17 -14.19 -1.19
CA LEU A 35 -12.98 -14.43 0.24
C LEU A 35 -13.52 -15.80 0.67
N ALA A 36 -14.69 -16.21 0.17
CA ALA A 36 -15.27 -17.52 0.46
C ALA A 36 -14.34 -18.66 0.01
N GLU A 37 -13.77 -18.58 -1.19
CA GLU A 37 -12.81 -19.58 -1.68
C GLU A 37 -11.48 -19.53 -0.92
N CYS A 38 -10.95 -18.34 -0.63
CA CYS A 38 -9.77 -18.17 0.21
C CYS A 38 -9.96 -18.79 1.61
N THR A 39 -11.17 -18.73 2.17
CA THR A 39 -11.52 -19.39 3.44
C THR A 39 -11.34 -20.90 3.35
N LEU A 40 -11.85 -21.51 2.28
CA LEU A 40 -11.72 -22.96 2.05
C LEU A 40 -10.25 -23.35 1.88
N VAL A 41 -9.51 -22.61 1.05
CA VAL A 41 -8.08 -22.87 0.80
C VAL A 41 -7.27 -22.73 2.09
N THR A 42 -7.49 -21.66 2.87
CA THR A 42 -6.77 -21.45 4.14
C THR A 42 -7.07 -22.55 5.16
N SER A 43 -8.31 -23.07 5.19
CA SER A 43 -8.67 -24.18 6.08
C SER A 43 -7.93 -25.49 5.74
N ARG A 44 -7.63 -25.72 4.47
CA ARG A 44 -6.92 -26.91 3.97
C ARG A 44 -5.40 -26.74 4.05
N PHE A 45 -4.91 -25.53 3.79
CA PHE A 45 -3.50 -25.18 3.70
C PHE A 45 -3.12 -24.10 4.72
N ASN A 46 -3.45 -24.32 6.00
CA ASN A 46 -3.23 -23.36 7.09
C ASN A 46 -1.75 -23.06 7.43
N ARG A 47 -0.80 -23.66 6.70
CA ARG A 47 0.65 -23.36 6.80
C ARG A 47 1.18 -22.70 5.53
N SER A 48 0.31 -22.33 4.60
CA SER A 48 0.68 -21.62 3.38
C SER A 48 0.63 -20.12 3.62
N ALA A 49 1.80 -19.46 3.56
CA ALA A 49 1.89 -18.00 3.65
C ALA A 49 1.03 -17.32 2.58
N GLU A 50 1.01 -17.87 1.37
CA GLU A 50 0.21 -17.38 0.25
C GLU A 50 -1.30 -17.48 0.53
N ALA A 51 -1.78 -18.59 1.11
CA ALA A 51 -3.21 -18.74 1.41
C ALA A 51 -3.70 -17.68 2.41
N HIS A 52 -2.91 -17.45 3.45
CA HIS A 52 -3.15 -16.38 4.41
C HIS A 52 -3.06 -14.98 3.76
N TYR A 53 -2.09 -14.76 2.87
CA TYR A 53 -1.99 -13.50 2.12
C TYR A 53 -3.24 -13.25 1.27
N LEU A 54 -3.68 -14.20 0.46
CA LEU A 54 -4.83 -14.03 -0.45
C LEU A 54 -6.12 -13.79 0.32
N ARG A 55 -6.32 -14.48 1.45
CA ARG A 55 -7.43 -14.23 2.36
C ARG A 55 -7.34 -12.81 2.97
N GLY A 56 -6.16 -12.41 3.42
CA GLY A 56 -5.88 -11.08 3.95
C GLY A 56 -6.12 -9.96 2.93
N LEU A 57 -5.75 -10.20 1.66
CA LEU A 57 -6.04 -9.29 0.54
C LEU A 57 -7.54 -9.11 0.34
N CYS A 58 -8.31 -10.20 0.28
CA CYS A 58 -9.76 -10.11 0.11
C CYS A 58 -10.42 -9.32 1.26
N LEU A 59 -9.99 -9.57 2.51
CA LEU A 59 -10.47 -8.83 3.68
C LEU A 59 -10.07 -7.34 3.63
N TYR A 60 -8.84 -7.06 3.20
CA TYR A 60 -8.36 -5.69 3.00
C TYR A 60 -9.21 -4.93 1.98
N GLN A 61 -9.52 -5.55 0.84
CA GLN A 61 -10.33 -4.90 -0.21
C GLN A 61 -11.78 -4.68 0.21
N LEU A 62 -12.33 -5.57 1.04
CA LEU A 62 -13.67 -5.40 1.63
C LEU A 62 -13.69 -4.41 2.81
N SER A 63 -12.54 -3.96 3.30
CA SER A 63 -12.45 -3.12 4.50
C SER A 63 -12.81 -1.64 4.29
N THR A 64 -13.20 -1.26 3.07
CA THR A 64 -13.57 0.12 2.69
C THR A 64 -14.76 0.67 3.50
N GLU A 65 -15.56 -0.19 4.13
CA GLU A 65 -16.76 0.21 4.90
C GLU A 65 -16.70 -0.17 6.40
N GLU A 66 -15.81 -1.07 6.83
CA GLU A 66 -15.83 -1.63 8.19
C GLU A 66 -14.46 -1.83 8.84
N PHE A 67 -14.24 -1.22 10.00
CA PHE A 67 -13.00 -1.34 10.80
C PHE A 67 -12.69 -2.79 11.23
N THR A 68 -13.72 -3.62 11.44
CA THR A 68 -13.57 -5.03 11.83
C THR A 68 -12.76 -5.82 10.80
N LEU A 69 -13.01 -5.57 9.51
CA LEU A 69 -12.32 -6.26 8.42
C LEU A 69 -10.84 -5.87 8.33
N GLN A 70 -10.46 -4.66 8.75
CA GLN A 70 -9.04 -4.27 8.82
C GLN A 70 -8.27 -5.09 9.87
N ALA A 71 -8.90 -5.39 11.02
CA ALA A 71 -8.28 -6.19 12.05
C ALA A 71 -8.09 -7.65 11.61
N GLU A 72 -9.11 -8.23 10.96
CA GLU A 72 -9.03 -9.58 10.38
C GLU A 72 -8.00 -9.65 9.26
N ALA A 73 -8.00 -8.69 8.33
CA ALA A 73 -7.01 -8.58 7.27
C ALA A 73 -5.59 -8.53 7.84
N LEU A 74 -5.35 -7.68 8.85
CA LEU A 74 -4.04 -7.58 9.49
C LEU A 74 -3.62 -8.87 10.18
N SER A 75 -4.56 -9.62 10.78
CA SER A 75 -4.28 -10.92 11.39
C SER A 75 -3.83 -11.94 10.36
N GLU A 76 -4.52 -12.03 9.23
CA GLU A 76 -4.16 -12.94 8.12
C GLU A 76 -2.80 -12.56 7.51
N LEU A 77 -2.58 -11.26 7.26
CA LEU A 77 -1.30 -10.76 6.75
C LEU A 77 -0.16 -11.00 7.73
N THR A 78 -0.40 -10.87 9.04
CA THR A 78 0.59 -11.18 10.07
C THR A 78 0.94 -12.68 10.05
N THR A 79 -0.06 -13.55 9.96
CA THR A 79 0.15 -15.00 9.84
C THR A 79 0.96 -15.34 8.58
N SER A 80 0.65 -14.70 7.45
CA SER A 80 1.44 -14.82 6.22
C SER A 80 2.91 -14.44 6.45
N LEU A 81 3.17 -13.32 7.13
CA LEU A 81 4.52 -12.84 7.44
C LEU A 81 5.26 -13.65 8.51
N GLU A 82 4.55 -14.38 9.37
CA GLU A 82 5.15 -15.34 10.30
C GLU A 82 5.62 -16.60 9.56
N LEU A 83 4.86 -17.04 8.55
CA LEU A 83 5.18 -18.20 7.72
C LEU A 83 6.24 -17.88 6.65
N ASP A 84 6.18 -16.70 6.04
CA ASP A 84 7.17 -16.16 5.11
C ASP A 84 7.45 -14.68 5.41
N PRO A 85 8.51 -14.40 6.19
CA PRO A 85 8.90 -13.03 6.51
C PRO A 85 9.30 -12.17 5.31
N SER A 86 9.54 -12.76 4.14
CA SER A 86 9.96 -12.05 2.93
C SER A 86 8.82 -11.73 1.97
N HIS A 87 7.58 -12.13 2.30
CA HIS A 87 6.42 -11.99 1.43
C HIS A 87 6.08 -10.51 1.15
N GLN A 88 6.50 -10.01 -0.02
CA GLN A 88 6.48 -8.58 -0.34
C GLN A 88 5.07 -7.98 -0.43
N PHE A 89 4.10 -8.72 -0.98
CA PHE A 89 2.71 -8.25 -1.01
C PHE A 89 2.05 -8.25 0.37
N ALA A 90 2.35 -9.22 1.24
CA ALA A 90 1.85 -9.20 2.61
C ALA A 90 2.45 -8.03 3.41
N LEU A 91 3.74 -7.73 3.22
CA LEU A 91 4.38 -6.53 3.77
C LEU A 91 3.68 -5.25 3.32
N PHE A 92 3.45 -5.11 2.00
CA PHE A 92 2.80 -3.94 1.40
C PHE A 92 1.43 -3.66 2.06
N HIS A 93 0.54 -4.66 2.09
CA HIS A 93 -0.80 -4.48 2.65
C HIS A 93 -0.80 -4.31 4.17
N ALA A 94 0.08 -5.00 4.89
CA ALA A 94 0.23 -4.81 6.33
C ALA A 94 0.69 -3.37 6.65
N ILE A 95 1.62 -2.82 5.88
CA ILE A 95 2.06 -1.42 6.00
C ILE A 95 0.89 -0.47 5.78
N ALA A 96 0.09 -0.68 4.73
CA ALA A 96 -1.07 0.17 4.43
C ALA A 96 -2.08 0.20 5.58
N ILE A 97 -2.48 -0.97 6.10
CA ILE A 97 -3.43 -1.08 7.22
C ILE A 97 -2.86 -0.42 8.49
N ARG A 98 -1.59 -0.70 8.82
CA ARG A 98 -0.96 -0.13 10.02
C ARG A 98 -0.84 1.38 9.94
N TYR A 99 -0.52 1.92 8.77
CA TYR A 99 -0.53 3.36 8.57
C TYR A 99 -1.92 3.97 8.79
N ALA A 100 -2.97 3.36 8.23
CA ALA A 100 -4.34 3.80 8.42
C ALA A 100 -4.78 3.78 9.90
N ARG A 101 -4.21 2.87 10.69
CA ARG A 101 -4.42 2.75 12.14
C ARG A 101 -3.53 3.67 12.99
N GLY A 102 -2.65 4.46 12.38
CA GLY A 102 -1.69 5.33 13.09
C GLY A 102 -0.54 4.57 13.76
N GLU A 103 -0.32 3.31 13.40
CA GLU A 103 0.75 2.45 13.95
C GLU A 103 2.09 2.75 13.25
N HIS A 104 2.54 4.01 13.32
CA HIS A 104 3.65 4.53 12.53
C HIS A 104 5.00 3.87 12.84
N ALA A 105 5.24 3.46 14.08
CA ALA A 105 6.48 2.76 14.45
C ALA A 105 6.58 1.40 13.75
N GLN A 106 5.47 0.67 13.65
CA GLN A 106 5.38 -0.61 12.97
C GLN A 106 5.47 -0.45 11.45
N VAL A 107 4.93 0.63 10.89
CA VAL A 107 5.13 0.98 9.47
C VAL A 107 6.62 1.11 9.16
N LEU A 108 7.38 1.84 9.99
CA LEU A 108 8.82 2.00 9.79
C LEU A 108 9.55 0.66 9.88
N ASP A 109 9.27 -0.16 10.88
CA ASP A 109 9.87 -1.48 11.03
C ASP A 109 9.64 -2.36 9.80
N LEU A 110 8.39 -2.52 9.38
CA LEU A 110 8.04 -3.35 8.22
C LEU A 110 8.63 -2.80 6.91
N SER A 111 8.70 -1.48 6.75
CA SER A 111 9.23 -0.85 5.53
C SER A 111 10.70 -1.21 5.27
N THR A 112 11.46 -1.58 6.30
CA THR A 112 12.86 -2.03 6.13
C THR A 112 12.99 -3.37 5.40
N ARG A 113 11.90 -4.14 5.31
CA ARG A 113 11.85 -5.47 4.69
C ARG A 113 11.34 -5.44 3.25
N ILE A 114 10.96 -4.26 2.77
CA ILE A 114 10.46 -4.06 1.41
C ILE A 114 11.64 -4.00 0.44
N SER A 115 11.61 -4.86 -0.58
CA SER A 115 12.63 -4.96 -1.61
C SER A 115 12.24 -4.12 -2.81
N ARG A 116 12.99 -3.05 -3.08
CA ARG A 116 12.84 -2.23 -4.29
C ARG A 116 12.92 -3.08 -5.57
N ASP A 117 13.93 -3.94 -5.66
CA ASP A 117 14.20 -4.73 -6.86
C ASP A 117 13.04 -5.69 -7.17
N TYR A 118 12.40 -6.25 -6.14
CA TYR A 118 11.22 -7.10 -6.32
C TYR A 118 10.10 -6.41 -7.10
N PHE A 119 9.85 -5.12 -6.82
CA PHE A 119 8.81 -4.33 -7.49
C PHE A 119 9.26 -3.83 -8.86
N VAL A 120 10.54 -3.50 -9.04
CA VAL A 120 11.11 -3.12 -10.34
C VAL A 120 11.05 -4.27 -11.33
N GLU A 121 11.46 -5.48 -10.93
CA GLU A 121 11.47 -6.67 -11.79
C GLU A 121 10.07 -7.11 -12.27
N ARG A 122 9.03 -6.66 -11.59
CA ARG A 122 7.61 -7.00 -11.86
C ARG A 122 6.84 -5.86 -12.50
N ASP A 123 7.52 -4.76 -12.86
CA ASP A 123 6.90 -3.58 -13.45
C ASP A 123 5.76 -2.99 -12.60
N ILE A 124 5.97 -3.01 -11.27
CA ILE A 124 5.02 -2.49 -10.27
C ILE A 124 5.76 -1.60 -9.26
N TYR A 125 6.75 -0.86 -9.75
CA TYR A 125 7.61 0.00 -8.94
C TYR A 125 6.82 1.05 -8.13
N TRP A 126 5.66 1.47 -8.63
CA TRP A 126 4.76 2.37 -7.91
C TRP A 126 4.39 1.89 -6.51
N ARG A 127 4.25 0.57 -6.28
CA ARG A 127 3.97 0.02 -4.94
C ARG A 127 5.11 0.30 -3.97
N HIS A 128 6.36 0.29 -4.45
CA HIS A 128 7.51 0.71 -3.65
C HIS A 128 7.46 2.20 -3.33
N LEU A 129 7.04 3.06 -4.27
CA LEU A 129 6.86 4.50 -4.01
C LEU A 129 5.77 4.75 -2.95
N VAL A 130 4.66 4.03 -3.02
CA VAL A 130 3.58 4.11 -2.02
C VAL A 130 4.08 3.70 -0.63
N VAL A 131 4.85 2.61 -0.51
CA VAL A 131 5.49 2.23 0.76
C VAL A 131 6.49 3.29 1.24
N SER A 132 7.27 3.85 0.32
CA SER A 132 8.23 4.91 0.63
C SER A 132 7.51 6.15 1.16
N GLU A 133 6.35 6.49 0.60
CA GLU A 133 5.46 7.54 1.11
C GLU A 133 4.93 7.20 2.50
N TYR A 134 4.38 6.00 2.72
CA TYR A 134 3.90 5.55 4.04
C TYR A 134 4.99 5.67 5.12
N SER A 135 6.21 5.21 4.82
CA SER A 135 7.32 5.27 5.77
C SER A 135 7.79 6.72 6.00
N THR A 136 7.86 7.54 4.95
CA THR A 136 8.27 8.94 5.07
C THR A 136 7.25 9.73 5.90
N CYS A 137 5.96 9.63 5.60
CA CYS A 137 4.92 10.28 6.40
C CYS A 137 4.86 9.74 7.84
N SER A 138 5.21 8.47 8.07
CA SER A 138 5.32 7.94 9.44
C SER A 138 6.46 8.57 10.24
N LEU A 139 7.57 9.00 9.60
CA LEU A 139 8.61 9.78 10.28
C LEU A 139 8.07 11.13 10.77
N PHE A 140 7.25 11.80 9.94
CA PHE A 140 6.59 13.05 10.31
C PHE A 140 5.68 12.87 11.53
N HIS A 141 4.79 11.86 11.52
CA HIS A 141 3.88 11.61 12.63
C HIS A 141 4.57 11.14 13.93
N LEU A 142 5.82 10.69 13.85
CA LEU A 142 6.66 10.34 14.99
C LEU A 142 7.61 11.48 15.42
N ASP A 143 7.44 12.68 14.88
CA ASP A 143 8.29 13.85 15.15
C ASP A 143 9.78 13.62 14.81
N ARG A 144 10.08 12.75 13.85
CA ARG A 144 11.44 12.47 13.35
C ARG A 144 11.75 13.35 12.15
N LEU A 145 11.66 14.67 12.34
CA LEU A 145 11.64 15.65 11.25
C LEU A 145 12.94 15.71 10.43
N ASP A 146 14.10 15.47 11.05
CA ASP A 146 15.38 15.44 10.33
C ASP A 146 15.43 14.28 9.33
N GLU A 147 14.95 13.11 9.73
CA GLU A 147 14.88 11.94 8.86
C GLU A 147 13.79 12.09 7.78
N PHE A 148 12.65 12.70 8.14
CA PHE A 148 11.60 13.06 7.18
C PHE A 148 12.18 13.95 6.07
N ARG A 149 12.88 15.04 6.44
CA ARG A 149 13.53 15.95 5.50
C ARG A 149 14.60 15.25 4.67
N ALA A 150 15.37 14.33 5.26
CA ALA A 150 16.42 13.61 4.55
C ALA A 150 15.86 12.65 3.49
N ARG A 151 14.71 12.01 3.73
CA ARG A 151 14.10 11.04 2.78
C ARG A 151 13.28 11.68 1.67
N LEU A 152 12.72 12.86 1.93
CA LEU A 152 11.77 13.49 1.02
C LEU A 152 12.31 13.71 -0.41
N PRO A 153 13.56 14.18 -0.64
CA PRO A 153 14.08 14.38 -1.99
C PRO A 153 14.08 13.10 -2.84
N GLU A 154 14.51 11.97 -2.27
CA GLU A 154 14.57 10.69 -3.00
C GLU A 154 13.17 10.17 -3.35
N LEU A 155 12.21 10.32 -2.43
CA LEU A 155 10.81 9.97 -2.67
C LEU A 155 10.23 10.79 -3.83
N ILE A 156 10.46 12.10 -3.82
CA ILE A 156 9.98 13.03 -4.86
C ILE A 156 10.66 12.73 -6.21
N ASP A 157 11.97 12.45 -6.22
CA ASP A 157 12.68 11.99 -7.42
C ASP A 157 12.10 10.69 -7.97
N GLY A 158 11.60 9.82 -7.08
CA GLY A 158 10.85 8.62 -7.43
C GLY A 158 9.59 8.94 -8.21
N PHE A 159 8.73 9.82 -7.68
CA PHE A 159 7.48 10.24 -8.34
C PHE A 159 7.73 10.97 -9.67
N VAL A 160 8.70 11.89 -9.72
CA VAL A 160 9.06 12.60 -10.96
C VAL A 160 9.50 11.63 -12.06
N ARG A 161 10.31 10.61 -11.73
CA ARG A 161 10.75 9.61 -12.73
C ARG A 161 9.63 8.70 -13.21
N PHE A 162 8.62 8.47 -12.39
CA PHE A 162 7.51 7.57 -12.72
C PHE A 162 6.37 8.27 -13.48
N GLU A 163 6.41 9.60 -13.56
CA GLU A 163 5.46 10.45 -14.28
C GLU A 163 5.26 10.06 -15.75
N ASP A 164 6.30 9.55 -16.40
CA ASP A 164 6.26 9.21 -17.83
C ASP A 164 5.56 7.86 -18.13
N SER A 165 5.08 7.12 -17.11
CA SER A 165 4.33 5.86 -17.28
C SER A 165 2.82 6.15 -17.34
N LEU A 166 2.33 6.52 -18.52
CA LEU A 166 0.93 6.95 -18.76
C LEU A 166 -0.13 5.81 -18.64
N ASP A 167 0.30 4.56 -18.58
CA ASP A 167 -0.59 3.39 -18.63
C ASP A 167 -0.92 2.81 -17.23
N GLU A 168 -0.31 3.33 -16.16
CA GLU A 168 -0.49 2.80 -14.80
C GLU A 168 -1.35 3.70 -13.92
N ILE A 169 -2.38 3.11 -13.29
CA ILE A 169 -3.20 3.77 -12.28
C ILE A 169 -2.32 4.06 -11.07
N LEU A 170 -1.87 5.30 -10.98
CA LEU A 170 -0.96 5.74 -9.95
C LEU A 170 -1.67 6.51 -8.85
N GLU A 171 -1.46 6.07 -7.61
CA GLU A 171 -1.78 6.88 -6.44
C GLU A 171 -0.83 8.08 -6.40
N ARG A 172 -1.36 9.28 -6.71
CA ARG A 172 -0.72 10.56 -6.37
C ARG A 172 -0.25 10.56 -4.91
N PRO A 173 0.78 11.35 -4.53
CA PRO A 173 1.31 11.39 -3.16
C PRO A 173 0.35 12.08 -2.17
N HIS A 174 -0.83 11.48 -1.98
CA HIS A 174 -1.95 12.05 -1.24
C HIS A 174 -1.62 12.28 0.23
N ARG A 175 -0.75 11.45 0.82
CA ARG A 175 -0.39 11.52 2.24
C ARG A 175 0.56 12.70 2.47
N LEU A 176 1.51 12.92 1.56
CA LEU A 176 2.37 14.11 1.60
C LEU A 176 1.57 15.40 1.37
N ILE A 177 0.64 15.41 0.41
CA ILE A 177 -0.25 16.56 0.15
C ILE A 177 -1.07 16.90 1.39
N LYS A 178 -1.60 15.89 2.09
CA LYS A 178 -2.34 16.08 3.33
C LYS A 178 -1.47 16.73 4.42
N ILE A 179 -0.26 16.21 4.65
CA ILE A 179 0.70 16.81 5.61
C ILE A 179 1.02 18.25 5.23
N TYR A 180 1.21 18.54 3.94
CA TYR A 180 1.46 19.90 3.46
C TYR A 180 0.32 20.86 3.85
N HIS A 181 -0.94 20.49 3.58
CA HIS A 181 -2.07 21.33 3.94
C HIS A 181 -2.23 21.52 5.46
N GLU A 182 -1.95 20.49 6.25
CA GLU A 182 -1.92 20.59 7.72
C GLU A 182 -0.87 21.60 8.20
N LEU A 183 0.36 21.51 7.70
CA LEU A 183 1.47 22.42 8.06
C LEU A 183 1.24 23.85 7.60
N ARG A 184 0.71 24.03 6.39
CA ARG A 184 0.38 25.36 5.84
C ARG A 184 -0.68 26.05 6.69
N THR A 185 -1.68 25.31 7.15
CA THR A 185 -2.74 25.85 8.02
C THR A 185 -2.20 26.27 9.38
N SER A 186 -1.21 25.56 9.92
CA SER A 186 -0.57 25.93 11.20
C SER A 186 0.51 27.00 11.07
N GLY A 187 0.94 27.35 9.85
CA GLY A 187 2.06 28.27 9.61
C GLY A 187 3.42 27.69 10.01
N ASP A 188 3.57 26.36 9.94
CA ASP A 188 4.84 25.69 10.28
C ASP A 188 5.87 25.90 9.16
N PRO A 189 7.11 26.35 9.44
CA PRO A 189 8.14 26.57 8.41
C PRO A 189 8.50 25.33 7.57
N LEU A 190 8.15 24.11 8.01
CA LEU A 190 8.26 22.90 7.20
C LEU A 190 7.33 22.94 5.97
N SER A 191 6.23 23.71 5.99
CA SER A 191 5.34 23.87 4.84
C SER A 191 6.06 24.41 3.62
N ASP A 192 6.91 25.43 3.78
CA ASP A 192 7.64 26.06 2.67
C ASP A 192 8.64 25.09 2.03
N TYR A 193 9.28 24.27 2.87
CA TYR A 193 10.18 23.23 2.40
C TYR A 193 9.43 22.15 1.62
N LEU A 194 8.30 21.68 2.15
CA LEU A 194 7.48 20.66 1.52
C LEU A 194 6.84 21.18 0.22
N GLU A 195 6.41 22.44 0.18
CA GLU A 195 5.93 23.12 -1.03
C GLU A 195 6.99 23.11 -2.14
N GLY A 196 8.24 23.48 -1.80
CA GLY A 196 9.35 23.45 -2.74
C GLY A 196 9.65 22.05 -3.29
N GLN A 197 9.44 21.00 -2.49
CA GLN A 197 9.57 19.63 -2.94
C GLN A 197 8.37 19.19 -3.82
N LEU A 198 7.13 19.45 -3.38
CA LEU A 198 5.93 19.07 -4.11
C LEU A 198 5.77 19.83 -5.43
N ALA A 199 6.23 21.08 -5.53
CA ALA A 199 6.21 21.86 -6.77
C ALA A 199 6.95 21.19 -7.94
N ARG A 200 7.87 20.26 -7.64
CA ARG A 200 8.60 19.46 -8.63
C ARG A 200 7.71 18.45 -9.34
N LEU A 201 6.54 18.16 -8.79
CA LEU A 201 5.53 17.25 -9.35
C LEU A 201 4.49 17.97 -10.22
N ILE A 202 4.60 19.29 -10.39
CA ILE A 202 3.70 20.06 -11.26
C ILE A 202 3.94 19.80 -12.76
N PRO A 203 5.18 19.72 -13.26
CA PRO A 203 5.42 19.61 -14.69
C PRO A 203 4.87 18.39 -15.44
N GLY A 204 4.88 17.17 -14.89
CA GLY A 204 4.24 16.64 -13.71
C GLY A 204 2.87 16.07 -14.03
N GLY A 205 1.89 16.96 -13.95
CA GLY A 205 0.48 16.59 -13.93
C GLY A 205 0.02 15.92 -12.63
N TRP A 206 0.94 15.53 -11.73
CA TRP A 206 0.59 15.00 -10.41
C TRP A 206 -0.10 16.04 -9.53
N LEU A 207 0.30 17.30 -9.68
CA LEU A 207 -0.20 18.45 -8.93
C LEU A 207 -0.40 19.66 -9.83
N SER A 208 -1.40 20.47 -9.49
CA SER A 208 -1.58 21.81 -10.01
C SER A 208 -0.98 22.85 -9.07
N ARG A 209 -0.75 24.08 -9.58
CA ARG A 209 -0.33 25.21 -8.73
C ARG A 209 -1.38 25.59 -7.69
N ASP A 210 -2.65 25.32 -7.96
CA ASP A 210 -3.76 25.63 -7.05
C ASP A 210 -3.84 24.63 -5.89
N GLU A 211 -3.19 23.47 -6.00
CA GLU A 211 -3.04 22.49 -4.91
C GLU A 211 -1.86 22.83 -3.97
N LEU A 212 -1.02 23.82 -4.32
CA LEU A 212 0.05 24.39 -3.47
C LEU A 212 -0.27 25.82 -3.02
#